data_AF-I9F0R8-F1
#
_entry.id   AF-I9F0R8-F1
#
_cell.length_a   1.000
_cell.length_b   1.000
_cell.length_c   1.000
_cell.angle_alpha   90.00
_cell.angle_beta   90.00
_cell.angle_gamma   90.00
#
_symmetry.space_group_name_H-M   'P 1'
#
loop_
_entity.id
_entity.type
_entity.pdbx_description
1 polymer ?
#
loop_
_entity_poly.entity_id
_entity_poly.type
_entity_poly.pdbx_seq_one_letter_code
_entity_poly.pdbx_strand_id
1 'polypeptide(L)' 'MSRRSQLEHEVSLAQKRIKEAPQNTPANIRKIWEQELVELEIELNNLTDEEEDNND' A
#
# COMPACT_ATOMS: atom_id res chain seq x y z
N MET A 1 -13.37 -11.27 5.63
CA MET A 1 -12.35 -10.60 4.80
C MET A 1 -11.01 -10.89 5.42
N SER A 2 -10.04 -11.39 4.65
CA SER A 2 -8.68 -11.63 5.14
C SER A 2 -7.93 -10.30 5.29
N ARG A 3 -6.90 -10.26 6.14
CA ARG A 3 -6.01 -9.09 6.28
C ARG A 3 -5.38 -8.72 4.93
N ARG A 4 -4.98 -9.73 4.14
CA ARG A 4 -4.48 -9.57 2.77
C ARG A 4 -5.48 -8.84 1.86
N SER A 5 -6.74 -9.26 1.83
CA SER A 5 -7.76 -8.61 0.99
C SER A 5 -8.06 -7.16 1.41
N GLN A 6 -7.91 -6.84 2.71
CA GLN A 6 -8.00 -5.46 3.19
C GLN A 6 -6.83 -4.62 2.69
N LEU A 7 -5.61 -5.12 2.81
CA LEU A 7 -4.41 -4.41 2.35
C LEU A 7 -4.38 -4.23 0.83
N GLU A 8 -4.77 -5.24 0.06
CA GLU A 8 -4.93 -5.12 -1.40
C GLU A 8 -5.91 -3.99 -1.77
N HIS A 9 -7.00 -3.85 -1.00
CA HIS A 9 -7.95 -2.75 -1.18
C HIS A 9 -7.35 -1.39 -0.81
N GLU A 10 -6.64 -1.30 0.32
CA GLU A 10 -5.98 -0.08 0.78
C GLU A 10 -4.89 0.39 -0.21
N VAL A 11 -4.06 -0.53 -0.69
CA VAL A 11 -3.06 -0.29 -1.75
C VAL A 11 -3.75 0.25 -3.00
N SER A 12 -4.85 -0.37 -3.44
CA SER A 12 -5.59 0.10 -4.60
C SER A 12 -6.12 1.52 -4.42
N LEU A 13 -6.60 1.89 -3.23
CA LEU A 13 -7.09 3.24 -2.94
C LEU A 13 -5.94 4.25 -2.91
N ALA A 14 -4.81 3.91 -2.29
CA ALA A 14 -3.62 4.76 -2.23
C ALA A 14 -3.04 5.03 -3.62
N GLN A 15 -2.91 3.99 -4.46
CA GLN A 15 -2.49 4.14 -5.86
C GLN A 15 -3.43 5.05 -6.65
N LYS A 16 -4.75 4.87 -6.49
CA LYS A 16 -5.76 5.72 -7.13
C LYS A 16 -5.62 7.18 -6.69
N ARG A 17 -5.44 7.42 -5.39
CA ARG A 17 -5.25 8.77 -4.82
C ARG A 17 -4.03 9.48 -5.41
N ILE A 18 -2.91 8.78 -5.57
CA ILE A 18 -1.69 9.35 -6.16
C ILE A 18 -1.89 9.62 -7.67
N LYS A 19 -2.53 8.69 -8.38
CA LYS A 19 -2.79 8.81 -9.82
C LYS A 19 -3.76 9.94 -10.16
N GLU A 20 -4.82 10.10 -9.36
CA GLU A 20 -5.85 11.13 -9.53
C GLU A 20 -5.51 12.43 -8.80
N ALA A 21 -4.33 12.50 -8.16
CA ALA A 21 -3.86 13.69 -7.46
C ALA A 21 -3.84 14.91 -8.40
N PRO A 22 -4.54 16.00 -8.04
CA PRO A 22 -4.50 17.25 -8.80
C PRO A 22 -3.07 17.73 -9.07
N GLN A 23 -2.84 18.45 -10.18
CA GLN A 23 -1.50 18.94 -10.53
C GLN A 23 -0.99 19.98 -9.53
N ASN A 24 -1.89 20.72 -8.87
CA ASN A 24 -1.58 21.66 -7.80
C ASN A 24 -1.36 21.00 -6.43
N THR A 25 -1.40 19.66 -6.34
CA THR A 25 -1.08 18.95 -5.10
C THR A 25 0.35 19.28 -4.70
N PRO A 26 0.59 19.82 -3.50
CA PRO A 26 1.93 20.14 -3.04
C PRO A 26 2.86 18.91 -3.05
N ALA A 27 4.12 19.10 -3.44
CA ALA A 27 5.09 18.00 -3.57
C ALA A 27 5.31 17.25 -2.24
N ASN A 28 5.27 17.95 -1.10
CA ASN A 28 5.36 17.32 0.22
C ASN A 28 4.16 16.39 0.50
N ILE A 29 2.96 16.76 0.04
CA ILE A 29 1.77 15.93 0.20
C ILE A 29 1.84 14.69 -0.71
N ARG A 30 2.27 14.86 -1.96
CA ARG A 30 2.52 13.72 -2.87
C ARG A 30 3.52 12.74 -2.27
N LYS A 31 4.62 13.25 -1.71
CA LYS A 31 5.66 12.42 -1.07
C LYS A 31 5.12 11.62 0.12
N ILE A 32 4.25 12.21 0.93
CA ILE A 32 3.60 11.49 2.04
C ILE A 32 2.74 10.34 1.50
N TRP A 33 1.93 10.57 0.46
CA TRP A 33 1.10 9.52 -0.12
C TRP A 33 1.92 8.40 -0.77
N GLU A 34 3.01 8.75 -1.45
CA GLU A 34 3.95 7.77 -2.00
C GLU A 34 4.61 6.94 -0.89
N GLN A 35 4.95 7.54 0.25
CA GLN A 35 5.46 6.81 1.41
C GLN A 35 4.40 5.88 2.01
N GLU A 36 3.17 6.36 2.21
CA GLU A 36 2.04 5.54 2.68
C GLU A 36 1.81 4.33 1.77
N LEU A 37 1.87 4.53 0.44
CA LEU A 37 1.74 3.43 -0.52
C LEU A 37 2.86 2.39 -0.37
N VAL A 38 4.11 2.83 -0.25
CA VAL A 38 5.26 1.93 -0.07
C VAL A 38 5.13 1.11 1.22
N GLU A 39 4.71 1.74 2.32
CA GLU A 39 4.48 1.04 3.59
C GLU A 39 3.41 -0.05 3.46
N LEU A 40 2.29 0.25 2.79
CA LEU A 40 1.22 -0.72 2.55
C LEU A 40 1.66 -1.87 1.65
N GLU A 41 2.44 -1.59 0.60
CA GLU A 41 2.99 -2.62 -0.29
C GLU A 41 4.00 -3.51 0.43
N ILE A 42 4.82 -2.96 1.34
CA ILE A 42 5.72 -3.73 2.20
C ILE A 42 4.92 -4.65 3.13
N GLU A 43 3.90 -4.13 3.83
CA GLU A 43 3.07 -4.95 4.72
C GLU A 43 2.37 -6.08 3.95
N LEU A 44 1.83 -5.78 2.76
CA LEU A 44 1.19 -6.76 1.91
C LEU A 44 2.17 -7.85 1.45
N ASN A 45 3.40 -7.48 1.08
CA ASN A 45 4.44 -8.44 0.69
C ASN A 45 4.85 -9.32 1.86
N ASN A 46 5.08 -8.73 3.05
CA ASN A 46 5.47 -9.47 4.26
C ASN A 46 4.40 -10.46 4.72
N LEU A 47 3.11 -10.17 4.51
CA LEU A 47 2.03 -11.14 4.79
C LEU A 47 2.05 -12.36 3.87
N THR A 48 2.68 -12.25 2.70
CA THR A 48 2.91 -13.39 1.81
C THR A 48 4.07 -14.25 2.34
N ASP A 49 5.08 -13.62 2.94
CA ASP A 49 6.25 -14.29 3.49
C ASP A 49 5.95 -14.97 4.84
N GLU A 50 5.06 -14.40 5.69
CA GLU A 50 4.65 -15.00 6.96
C GLU A 50 3.81 -16.29 6.81
N GLU A 51 3.19 -16.54 5.64
CA GLU A 51 2.47 -17.80 5.37
C GLU A 51 3.37 -18.90 4.76
N GLU A 52 4.58 -18.58 4.26
CA GLU A 52 5.50 -19.59 3.70
C GLU A 52 6.51 -20.17 4.70
N ASP A 53 6.67 -19.59 5.90
CA ASP A 53 7.62 -20.06 6.92
C ASP A 53 7.01 -21.05 7.95
N ASN A 54 5.86 -21.66 7.64
CA ASN A 54 5.22 -22.73 8.42
C ASN A 54 5.42 -24.12 7.80
N ASN A 55 6.60 -24.38 7.22
CA ASN A 55 6.97 -25.72 6.74
C ASN A 55 8.12 -26.29 7.59
N ASP A 56 7.78 -26.67 8.83
CA ASP A 56 8.57 -27.56 9.71
C ASP A 56 7.99 -28.99 9.68
#